data_AF-A0A3B4B171-F1
#
_entry.id   AF-A0A3B4B171-F1
#
_cell.length_a   1.000
_cell.length_b   1.000
_cell.length_c   1.000
_cell.angle_alpha   90.00
_cell.angle_beta   90.00
_cell.angle_gamma   90.00
#
_symmetry.space_group_name_H-M   'P 1'
#
loop_
_entity.id
_entity.type
_entity.pdbx_description
1 polymer ?
#
loop_
_entity_poly.entity_id
_entity_poly.type
_entity_poly.pdbx_seq_one_letter_code
_entity_poly.pdbx_strand_id
1 'polypeptide(L)'
;MAASTDNASAAAASDASSSISAASAANGPQIQYSMVLEHLIGEKRPVKDLNPAVMGGLPVPPKTDEQKMIERGMESCAFKSLLACVGGFVLGGAFGVFTAGIDTNVGFDPKDPLRTPTAREVLKDMGQRGMSYAKNFAIVGAMFSCTECIIESHRGVSDWKNAVYSGCVTGGAIGFRAGLKAGVLGCGGFAAFSAAIEYYLR
;
A
#
# COMPACT_ATOMS: atom_id res chain seq x y z
N MET A 1 -16.93 25.48 4.86
CA MET A 1 -16.14 26.70 4.57
C MET A 1 -15.79 26.60 3.09
N ALA A 2 -16.44 27.31 2.16
CA ALA A 2 -16.48 28.77 1.97
C ALA A 2 -15.07 29.31 1.57
N ALA A 3 -14.86 30.13 0.53
CA ALA A 3 -15.78 30.88 -0.36
C ALA A 3 -15.11 31.18 -1.74
N SER A 4 -15.84 31.33 -2.87
CA SER A 4 -16.29 32.59 -3.57
C SER A 4 -15.33 33.16 -4.65
N THR A 5 -15.66 33.05 -5.95
CA THR A 5 -16.17 34.12 -6.89
C THR A 5 -15.07 35.04 -7.50
N ASP A 6 -15.24 35.97 -8.46
CA ASP A 6 -16.41 36.60 -9.13
C ASP A 6 -16.09 37.17 -10.55
N ASN A 7 -17.05 37.09 -11.51
CA ASN A 7 -17.29 38.00 -12.67
C ASN A 7 -18.41 37.41 -13.57
N ALA A 8 -19.60 37.99 -13.79
CA ALA A 8 -19.95 39.31 -14.36
C ALA A 8 -19.49 39.50 -15.82
N SER A 9 -20.30 39.95 -16.81
CA SER A 9 -21.74 40.30 -16.81
C SER A 9 -22.25 40.63 -18.25
N ALA A 10 -23.57 40.49 -18.46
CA ALA A 10 -24.44 41.28 -19.37
C ALA A 10 -24.49 41.11 -20.91
N ALA A 11 -25.75 41.13 -21.40
CA ALA A 11 -26.30 41.81 -22.59
C ALA A 11 -26.18 41.26 -24.04
N ALA A 12 -27.30 40.68 -24.51
CA ALA A 12 -28.16 41.15 -25.63
C ALA A 12 -27.71 41.12 -27.12
N ALA A 13 -28.74 41.18 -27.99
CA ALA A 13 -28.76 41.15 -29.47
C ALA A 13 -28.40 39.77 -30.10
N SER A 14 -29.31 39.06 -30.77
CA SER A 14 -30.09 39.39 -32.00
C SER A 14 -29.25 39.39 -33.27
N ASP A 15 -29.40 38.34 -34.09
CA ASP A 15 -29.53 38.54 -35.54
C ASP A 15 -30.30 37.39 -36.21
N ALA A 16 -30.89 37.67 -37.39
CA ALA A 16 -31.89 36.81 -38.04
C ALA A 16 -31.56 36.49 -39.51
N SER A 17 -32.23 35.47 -40.07
CA SER A 17 -32.16 35.06 -41.50
C SER A 17 -30.82 34.36 -41.86
N SER A 18 -30.62 33.57 -42.93
CA SER A 18 -31.40 33.05 -44.07
C SER A 18 -30.54 31.96 -44.77
N SER A 19 -31.01 30.96 -45.52
CA SER A 19 -32.37 30.47 -45.83
C SER A 19 -32.32 29.14 -46.62
N ILE A 20 -33.35 28.29 -46.49
CA ILE A 20 -33.94 27.40 -47.55
C ILE A 20 -32.99 26.53 -48.41
N SER A 21 -33.13 25.20 -48.33
CA SER A 21 -33.59 24.38 -49.48
C SER A 21 -33.82 22.91 -49.10
N ALA A 22 -35.00 22.40 -49.47
CA ALA A 22 -35.33 20.97 -49.39
C ALA A 22 -35.05 20.31 -50.74
N ALA A 23 -34.14 19.32 -50.78
CA ALA A 23 -34.07 18.33 -51.85
C ALA A 23 -33.21 17.13 -51.45
N SER A 24 -33.82 15.98 -51.23
CA SER A 24 -33.52 14.72 -51.95
C SER A 24 -34.09 13.52 -51.20
N ALA A 25 -35.06 12.84 -51.82
CA ALA A 25 -35.42 11.50 -51.42
C ALA A 25 -34.36 10.53 -51.99
N ALA A 26 -33.47 10.04 -51.13
CA ALA A 26 -32.47 9.05 -51.49
C ALA A 26 -32.26 8.03 -50.36
N ASN A 27 -32.17 6.77 -50.78
CA ASN A 27 -31.97 5.54 -50.01
C ASN A 27 -31.16 5.64 -48.70
N GLY A 28 -31.67 4.95 -47.68
CA GLY A 28 -30.96 4.62 -46.44
C GLY A 28 -31.11 5.65 -45.33
N PRO A 29 -31.05 5.23 -44.04
CA PRO A 29 -31.00 6.16 -42.93
C PRO A 29 -29.68 6.95 -43.00
N GLN A 30 -29.78 8.26 -43.18
CA GLN A 30 -28.62 9.15 -43.25
C GLN A 30 -28.10 9.40 -41.82
N ILE A 31 -27.35 8.43 -41.29
CA ILE A 31 -26.89 8.45 -39.90
C ILE A 31 -25.88 9.59 -39.71
N GLN A 32 -26.34 10.68 -39.09
CA GLN A 32 -25.47 11.76 -38.63
C GLN A 32 -24.65 11.25 -37.44
N TYR A 33 -23.41 10.85 -37.72
CA TYR A 33 -22.48 10.32 -36.72
C TYR A 33 -22.30 11.24 -35.51
N SER A 34 -22.35 12.56 -35.70
CA SER A 34 -22.31 13.56 -34.62
C SER A 34 -23.42 13.36 -33.58
N MET A 35 -24.67 13.22 -34.02
CA MET A 35 -25.84 13.00 -33.15
C MET A 35 -25.76 11.65 -32.42
N VAL A 36 -25.22 10.62 -33.08
CA VAL A 36 -25.03 9.29 -32.48
C VAL A 36 -23.90 9.30 -31.44
N LEU A 37 -22.78 9.96 -31.73
CA LEU A 37 -21.68 10.17 -30.80
C LEU A 37 -22.13 10.94 -29.55
N GLU A 38 -22.96 11.97 -29.73
CA GLU A 38 -23.51 12.77 -28.62
C GLU A 38 -24.41 11.95 -27.69
N HIS A 39 -25.10 10.92 -28.21
CA HIS A 39 -25.97 10.04 -27.44
C HIS A 39 -25.25 8.81 -26.83
N LEU A 40 -24.08 8.42 -27.36
CA LEU A 40 -23.28 7.30 -26.85
C LEU A 40 -22.16 7.73 -25.88
N ILE A 41 -21.57 8.91 -26.10
CA ILE A 41 -20.36 9.40 -25.41
C ILE A 41 -20.56 10.84 -24.87
N GLY A 42 -21.45 11.64 -25.47
CA GLY A 42 -21.74 13.01 -25.03
C GLY A 42 -22.70 13.14 -23.84
N GLU A 43 -23.02 14.38 -23.45
CA GLU A 43 -23.88 14.71 -22.31
C GLU A 43 -25.32 14.19 -22.44
N LYS A 44 -25.78 13.92 -23.66
CA LYS A 44 -27.13 13.35 -23.93
C LYS A 44 -27.20 11.83 -23.70
N ARG A 45 -26.11 11.20 -23.23
CA ARG A 45 -26.08 9.77 -22.93
C ARG A 45 -26.98 9.43 -21.74
N PRO A 46 -28.00 8.56 -21.91
CA PRO A 46 -28.80 8.10 -20.78
C PRO A 46 -27.95 7.22 -19.85
N VAL A 47 -28.10 7.40 -18.54
CA VAL A 47 -27.57 6.47 -17.54
C VAL A 47 -28.24 5.12 -17.76
N LYS A 48 -27.42 4.08 -17.95
CA LYS A 48 -27.89 2.72 -18.17
C LYS A 48 -27.29 1.83 -17.10
N ASP A 49 -28.14 1.07 -16.42
CA ASP A 49 -27.71 0.03 -15.49
C ASP A 49 -27.21 -1.17 -16.31
N LEU A 50 -25.90 -1.23 -16.52
CA LEU A 50 -25.28 -2.37 -17.18
C LEU A 50 -25.19 -3.52 -16.18
N ASN A 51 -25.90 -4.61 -16.45
CA ASN A 51 -25.72 -5.84 -15.69
C ASN A 51 -24.31 -6.40 -15.96
N PRO A 52 -23.42 -6.51 -14.94
CA PRO A 52 -22.05 -6.95 -15.14
C PRO A 52 -21.96 -8.40 -15.66
N ALA A 53 -22.98 -9.23 -15.42
CA ALA A 53 -23.05 -10.60 -15.94
C ALA A 53 -23.28 -10.68 -17.47
N VAL A 54 -23.67 -9.57 -18.12
CA VAL A 54 -23.93 -9.51 -19.58
C VAL A 54 -22.79 -8.81 -20.33
N MET A 55 -21.96 -8.04 -19.63
CA MET A 55 -20.91 -7.21 -20.26
C MET A 55 -19.53 -7.90 -20.33
N GLY A 56 -19.29 -8.92 -19.50
CA GLY A 56 -18.04 -9.69 -19.49
C GLY A 56 -18.15 -11.03 -20.22
N GLY A 57 -17.07 -11.46 -20.88
CA GLY A 57 -17.00 -12.77 -21.54
C GLY A 57 -16.97 -13.97 -20.59
N LEU A 58 -16.72 -13.75 -19.29
CA LEU A 58 -16.88 -14.73 -18.22
C LEU A 58 -17.93 -14.21 -17.21
N PRO A 59 -18.84 -15.07 -16.72
CA PRO A 59 -19.76 -14.70 -15.65
C PRO A 59 -18.99 -14.58 -14.33
N VAL A 60 -18.62 -13.36 -13.96
CA VAL A 60 -18.05 -13.08 -12.63
C VAL A 60 -19.15 -13.15 -11.57
N PRO A 61 -18.94 -13.87 -10.45
CA PRO A 61 -19.93 -13.90 -9.37
C PRO A 61 -20.07 -12.50 -8.77
N PRO A 62 -21.30 -12.01 -8.52
CA PRO A 62 -21.51 -10.69 -7.93
C PRO A 62 -20.95 -10.64 -6.51
N LYS A 63 -19.81 -9.99 -6.33
CA LYS A 63 -19.27 -9.63 -5.01
C LYS A 63 -20.16 -8.56 -4.39
N THR A 64 -20.50 -8.70 -3.10
CA THR A 64 -21.19 -7.62 -2.37
C THR A 64 -20.25 -6.43 -2.18
N ASP A 65 -20.81 -5.22 -2.03
CA ASP A 65 -19.98 -4.02 -1.80
C ASP A 65 -19.16 -4.13 -0.51
N GLU A 66 -19.66 -4.84 0.50
CA GLU A 66 -18.93 -5.19 1.72
C GLU A 66 -17.68 -6.03 1.43
N GLN A 67 -17.79 -7.10 0.62
CA GLN A 67 -16.65 -7.92 0.21
C GLN A 67 -15.63 -7.09 -0.57
N LYS A 68 -16.09 -6.20 -1.44
CA LYS A 68 -15.23 -5.29 -2.22
C LYS A 68 -14.50 -4.27 -1.36
N MET A 69 -15.10 -3.79 -0.28
CA MET A 69 -14.43 -2.95 0.72
C MET A 69 -13.39 -3.73 1.52
N ILE A 70 -13.68 -4.97 1.91
CA ILE A 70 -12.73 -5.85 2.63
C ILE A 70 -11.52 -6.20 1.75
N GLU A 71 -11.75 -6.59 0.50
CA GLU A 71 -10.71 -6.95 -0.49
C GLU A 71 -9.74 -5.77 -0.69
N ARG A 72 -10.27 -4.56 -0.94
CA ARG A 72 -9.47 -3.31 -1.00
C ARG A 72 -8.75 -2.97 0.31
N GLY A 73 -9.37 -3.29 1.45
CA GLY A 73 -8.75 -3.10 2.77
C GLY A 73 -7.53 -4.01 2.96
N MET A 74 -7.64 -5.28 2.54
CA MET A 74 -6.56 -6.26 2.64
C MET A 74 -5.40 -6.00 1.68
N GLU A 75 -5.69 -5.50 0.47
CA GLU A 75 -4.66 -5.10 -0.49
C GLU A 75 -3.92 -3.80 -0.08
N SER A 76 -4.49 -3.01 0.84
CA SER A 76 -3.91 -1.73 1.23
C SER A 76 -2.52 -1.86 1.88
N CYS A 77 -1.61 -0.96 1.52
CA CYS A 77 -0.26 -0.94 2.11
C CYS A 77 -0.28 -0.77 3.63
N ALA A 78 -1.28 -0.06 4.19
CA ALA A 78 -1.44 0.08 5.62
C ALA A 78 -1.73 -1.28 6.31
N PHE A 79 -2.60 -2.10 5.73
CA PHE A 79 -2.92 -3.42 6.27
C PHE A 79 -1.77 -4.41 6.10
N LYS A 80 -1.14 -4.47 4.91
CA LYS A 80 0.08 -5.27 4.66
C LYS A 80 1.18 -4.92 5.69
N SER A 81 1.44 -3.63 5.89
CA SER A 81 2.43 -3.14 6.86
C SER A 81 2.08 -3.48 8.30
N LEU A 82 0.79 -3.44 8.68
CA LEU A 82 0.35 -3.80 10.02
C LEU A 82 0.52 -5.30 10.29
N LEU A 83 0.19 -6.17 9.32
CA LEU A 83 0.45 -7.60 9.42
C LEU A 83 1.95 -7.90 9.55
N ALA A 84 2.79 -7.26 8.74
CA ALA A 84 4.24 -7.38 8.82
C ALA A 84 4.80 -6.86 10.16
N CYS A 85 4.23 -5.77 10.70
CA CYS A 85 4.56 -5.22 12.01
C CYS A 85 4.27 -6.21 13.14
N VAL A 86 3.06 -6.81 13.15
CA VAL A 86 2.65 -7.80 14.15
C VAL A 86 3.47 -9.09 14.02
N GLY A 87 3.70 -9.58 12.81
CA GLY A 87 4.56 -10.75 12.56
C GLY A 87 5.99 -10.52 13.04
N GLY A 88 6.57 -9.37 12.71
CA GLY A 88 7.89 -8.94 13.19
C GLY A 88 7.95 -8.78 14.71
N PHE A 89 6.89 -8.27 15.34
CA PHE A 89 6.81 -8.16 16.80
C PHE A 89 6.82 -9.54 17.48
N VAL A 90 6.03 -10.49 16.99
CA VAL A 90 5.95 -11.85 17.55
C VAL A 90 7.28 -12.60 17.37
N LEU A 91 7.84 -12.57 16.16
CA LEU A 91 9.13 -13.22 15.86
C LEU A 91 10.27 -12.59 16.66
N GLY A 92 10.35 -11.25 16.70
CA GLY A 92 11.37 -10.54 17.47
C GLY A 92 11.23 -10.69 18.98
N GLY A 93 10.00 -10.84 19.49
CA GLY A 93 9.74 -11.15 20.89
C GLY A 93 10.16 -12.56 21.27
N ALA A 94 9.81 -13.56 20.46
CA ALA A 94 10.24 -14.95 20.65
C ALA A 94 11.77 -15.08 20.58
N PHE A 95 12.40 -14.47 19.57
CA PHE A 95 13.86 -14.42 19.44
C PHE A 95 14.50 -13.69 20.63
N GLY A 96 13.96 -12.54 21.04
CA GLY A 96 14.50 -11.77 22.15
C GLY A 96 14.41 -12.46 23.51
N VAL A 97 13.31 -13.18 23.79
CA VAL A 97 13.19 -13.99 25.01
C VAL A 97 14.13 -15.20 24.96
N PHE A 98 14.27 -15.86 23.82
CA PHE A 98 15.23 -16.95 23.64
C PHE A 98 16.69 -16.47 23.84
N THR A 99 17.06 -15.34 23.25
CA THR A 99 18.39 -14.73 23.42
C THR A 99 18.64 -14.29 24.87
N ALA A 100 17.62 -13.78 25.58
CA ALA A 100 17.76 -13.49 27.00
C ALA A 100 17.89 -14.76 27.86
N GLY A 101 17.26 -15.87 27.45
CA GLY A 101 17.34 -17.18 28.12
C GLY A 101 18.73 -17.84 28.09
N ILE A 102 19.56 -17.52 27.09
CA ILE A 102 20.95 -17.99 26.99
C ILE A 102 21.97 -17.02 27.63
N ASP A 103 21.53 -15.83 28.05
CA ASP A 103 22.38 -14.80 28.65
C ASP A 103 22.58 -15.10 30.15
N THR A 104 23.76 -15.63 30.50
CA THR A 104 24.11 -15.99 31.88
C THR A 104 24.37 -14.80 32.81
N ASN A 105 24.25 -13.56 32.32
CA ASN A 105 24.52 -12.34 33.08
C ASN A 105 23.33 -11.85 33.91
N VAL A 106 22.14 -12.43 33.74
CA VAL A 106 20.85 -12.01 34.35
C VAL A 106 20.71 -12.23 35.88
N GLY A 107 21.82 -12.36 36.63
CA GLY A 107 21.78 -12.74 38.04
C GLY A 107 22.98 -12.38 38.93
N PHE A 108 23.96 -11.60 38.45
CA PHE A 108 25.12 -11.18 39.26
C PHE A 108 25.08 -9.67 39.55
N ASP A 109 24.32 -9.29 40.56
CA ASP A 109 24.35 -7.93 41.10
C ASP A 109 25.62 -7.75 41.96
N PRO A 110 26.55 -6.82 41.65
CA PRO A 110 27.85 -6.73 42.34
C PRO A 110 27.80 -6.37 43.83
N LYS A 111 26.61 -6.05 44.37
CA LYS A 111 26.42 -5.55 45.73
C LYS A 111 26.00 -6.60 46.75
N ASP A 112 25.31 -7.67 46.35
CA ASP A 112 24.75 -8.68 47.27
C ASP A 112 24.72 -10.10 46.64
N PRO A 113 25.81 -10.89 46.75
CA PRO A 113 25.96 -12.18 46.04
C PRO A 113 25.08 -13.32 46.59
N LEU A 114 24.18 -13.06 47.54
CA LEU A 114 23.33 -14.06 48.21
C LEU A 114 21.81 -13.81 48.00
N ARG A 115 21.43 -12.82 47.20
CA ARG A 115 20.06 -12.66 46.73
C ARG A 115 19.88 -13.50 45.46
N THR A 116 19.33 -14.71 45.60
CA THR A 116 18.79 -15.45 44.46
C THR A 116 17.80 -14.53 43.72
N PRO A 117 18.06 -14.14 42.47
CA PRO A 117 17.21 -13.18 41.79
C PRO A 117 15.82 -13.80 41.66
N THR A 118 14.79 -13.06 42.08
CA THR A 118 13.43 -13.61 42.11
C THR A 118 13.07 -14.03 40.69
N ALA A 119 12.45 -15.18 40.47
CA ALA A 119 12.05 -15.61 39.13
C ALA A 119 11.20 -14.55 38.40
N ARG A 120 10.46 -13.72 39.14
CA ARG A 120 9.73 -12.55 38.64
C ARG A 120 10.61 -11.38 38.17
N GLU A 121 11.77 -11.16 38.78
CA GLU A 121 12.73 -10.12 38.39
C GLU A 121 13.49 -10.55 37.13
N VAL A 122 13.95 -11.81 37.09
CA VAL A 122 14.57 -12.40 35.90
C VAL A 122 13.61 -12.37 34.71
N LEU A 123 12.36 -12.83 34.88
CA LEU A 123 11.34 -12.77 33.84
C LEU A 123 10.99 -11.32 33.42
N LYS A 124 11.10 -10.34 34.33
CA LYS A 124 10.86 -8.93 34.01
C LYS A 124 11.99 -8.34 33.18
N ASP A 125 13.25 -8.63 33.50
CA ASP A 125 14.40 -8.17 32.69
C ASP A 125 14.44 -8.89 31.33
N MET A 126 14.24 -10.22 31.30
CA MET A 126 14.06 -10.98 30.06
C MET A 126 12.92 -10.42 29.21
N GLY A 127 11.78 -10.09 29.81
CA GLY A 127 10.64 -9.47 29.13
C GLY A 127 10.93 -8.06 28.61
N GLN A 128 11.71 -7.26 29.34
CA GLN A 128 12.14 -5.92 28.92
C GLN A 128 13.10 -5.99 27.73
N ARG A 129 14.06 -6.93 27.76
CA ARG A 129 14.97 -7.22 26.63
C ARG A 129 14.20 -7.76 25.43
N GLY A 130 13.31 -8.74 25.63
CA GLY A 130 12.42 -9.28 24.58
C GLY A 130 11.54 -8.21 23.92
N MET A 131 10.99 -7.28 24.72
CA MET A 131 10.18 -6.16 24.23
C MET A 131 10.98 -5.17 23.38
N SER A 132 12.29 -4.97 23.64
CA SER A 132 13.12 -4.09 22.81
C SER A 132 13.44 -4.75 21.46
N TYR A 133 13.74 -6.06 21.43
CA TYR A 133 13.89 -6.81 20.18
C TYR A 133 12.60 -6.82 19.37
N ALA A 134 11.46 -7.16 19.99
CA ALA A 134 10.15 -7.17 19.35
C ALA A 134 9.83 -5.84 18.64
N LYS A 135 10.08 -4.70 19.30
CA LYS A 135 9.88 -3.36 18.69
C LYS A 135 10.78 -3.11 17.48
N ASN A 136 12.05 -3.51 17.54
CA ASN A 136 12.97 -3.33 16.41
C ASN A 136 12.56 -4.18 15.19
N PHE A 137 12.26 -5.47 15.39
CA PHE A 137 11.79 -6.33 14.29
C PHE A 137 10.44 -5.90 13.73
N ALA A 138 9.52 -5.41 14.57
CA ALA A 138 8.24 -4.85 14.13
C ALA A 138 8.44 -3.62 13.21
N ILE A 139 9.33 -2.68 13.58
CA ILE A 139 9.64 -1.51 12.77
C ILE A 139 10.28 -1.89 11.43
N VAL A 140 11.24 -2.84 11.44
CA VAL A 140 11.89 -3.33 10.21
C VAL A 140 10.86 -3.99 9.27
N GLY A 141 10.03 -4.90 9.79
CA GLY A 141 9.00 -5.59 9.00
C GLY A 141 7.94 -4.62 8.43
N ALA A 142 7.48 -3.67 9.24
CA ALA A 142 6.56 -2.63 8.81
C ALA A 142 7.14 -1.77 7.68
N MET A 143 8.39 -1.29 7.84
CA MET A 143 9.05 -0.45 6.83
C MET A 143 9.32 -1.21 5.53
N PHE A 144 9.73 -2.48 5.60
CA PHE A 144 9.93 -3.33 4.44
C PHE A 144 8.64 -3.50 3.63
N SER A 145 7.55 -3.96 4.27
CA SER A 145 6.27 -4.20 3.60
C SER A 145 5.60 -2.92 3.11
N CYS A 146 5.71 -1.81 3.85
CA CYS A 146 5.20 -0.51 3.42
C CYS A 146 5.90 -0.03 2.14
N THR A 147 7.24 -0.08 2.14
CA THR A 147 8.05 0.38 1.02
C THR A 147 7.85 -0.50 -0.21
N GLU A 148 7.78 -1.81 -0.02
CA GLU A 148 7.52 -2.79 -1.07
C GLU A 148 6.15 -2.54 -1.74
N CYS A 149 5.08 -2.40 -0.94
CA CYS A 149 3.75 -2.08 -1.44
C CYS A 149 3.66 -0.71 -2.14
N ILE A 150 4.39 0.31 -1.68
CA ILE A 150 4.45 1.62 -2.37
C ILE A 150 5.15 1.49 -3.73
N ILE A 151 6.25 0.74 -3.81
CA ILE A 151 6.98 0.49 -5.07
C ILE A 151 6.13 -0.34 -6.04
N GLU A 152 5.48 -1.40 -5.55
CA GLU A 152 4.54 -2.23 -6.30
C GLU A 152 3.39 -1.37 -6.87
N SER A 153 2.75 -0.55 -6.01
CA SER A 153 1.65 0.35 -6.41
C SER A 153 2.07 1.40 -7.45
N HIS A 154 3.31 1.89 -7.37
CA HIS A 154 3.83 2.86 -8.34
C HIS A 154 4.24 2.21 -9.67
N ARG A 155 4.77 0.98 -9.65
CA ARG A 155 5.22 0.27 -10.87
C ARG A 155 4.11 -0.52 -11.55
N GLY A 156 3.06 -0.93 -10.84
CA GLY A 156 1.98 -1.79 -11.35
C GLY A 156 2.42 -3.23 -11.66
N VAL A 157 3.59 -3.66 -11.16
CA VAL A 157 4.20 -4.98 -11.44
C VAL A 157 4.87 -5.51 -10.19
N SER A 158 4.58 -6.76 -9.83
CA SER A 158 5.23 -7.53 -8.76
C SER A 158 6.45 -8.29 -9.29
N ASP A 159 7.65 -7.75 -9.04
CA ASP A 159 8.94 -8.34 -9.40
C ASP A 159 9.80 -8.58 -8.16
N TRP A 160 10.71 -9.56 -8.21
CA TRP A 160 11.79 -9.73 -7.23
C TRP A 160 12.61 -8.46 -6.97
N LYS A 161 12.69 -7.57 -7.97
CA LYS A 161 13.36 -6.26 -7.86
C LYS A 161 12.70 -5.36 -6.83
N ASN A 162 11.38 -5.46 -6.62
CA ASN A 162 10.66 -4.65 -5.63
C ASN A 162 11.16 -4.97 -4.21
N ALA A 163 11.34 -6.26 -3.89
CA ALA A 163 11.92 -6.72 -2.63
C ALA A 163 13.36 -6.23 -2.43
N VAL A 164 14.18 -6.22 -3.48
CA VAL A 164 15.56 -5.71 -3.42
C VAL A 164 15.60 -4.20 -3.19
N TYR A 165 14.73 -3.44 -3.86
CA TYR A 165 14.63 -1.99 -3.68
C TYR A 165 14.06 -1.62 -2.30
N SER A 166 13.00 -2.28 -1.83
CA SER A 166 12.43 -2.04 -0.49
C SER A 166 13.41 -2.46 0.61
N GLY A 167 14.17 -3.54 0.41
CA GLY A 167 15.30 -3.94 1.25
C GLY A 167 16.36 -2.84 1.33
N CYS A 168 16.89 -2.37 0.20
CA CYS A 168 17.87 -1.28 0.17
C CYS A 168 17.36 -0.02 0.86
N VAL A 169 16.13 0.42 0.57
CA VAL A 169 15.54 1.64 1.16
C VAL A 169 15.36 1.48 2.67
N THR A 170 14.85 0.34 3.14
CA THR A 170 14.63 0.06 4.57
C THR A 170 15.97 -0.01 5.33
N GLY A 171 16.91 -0.83 4.86
CA GLY A 171 18.24 -0.95 5.46
C GLY A 171 19.06 0.33 5.38
N GLY A 172 18.92 1.08 4.28
CA GLY A 172 19.54 2.38 4.07
C GLY A 172 19.00 3.45 5.02
N ALA A 173 17.68 3.58 5.15
CA ALA A 173 17.05 4.55 6.05
C ALA A 173 17.38 4.30 7.53
N ILE A 174 17.39 3.02 7.95
CA ILE A 174 17.77 2.64 9.31
C ILE A 174 19.27 2.84 9.53
N GLY A 175 20.13 2.39 8.59
CA GLY A 175 21.58 2.53 8.68
C GLY A 175 22.06 3.98 8.63
N PHE A 176 21.40 4.86 7.87
CA PHE A 176 21.76 6.27 7.75
C PHE A 176 21.68 7.02 9.09
N ARG A 177 20.82 6.54 10.01
CA ARG A 177 20.69 7.06 11.38
C ARG A 177 21.94 6.82 12.24
N ALA A 178 22.82 5.89 11.84
CA ALA A 178 24.17 5.67 12.38
C ALA A 178 25.28 6.30 11.49
N GLY A 179 24.92 7.04 10.43
CA GLY A 179 25.80 7.74 9.52
C GLY A 179 25.78 7.21 8.07
N LEU A 180 26.22 8.04 7.11
CA LEU A 180 26.16 7.73 5.68
C LEU A 180 26.83 6.39 5.30
N LYS A 181 28.00 6.08 5.88
CA LYS A 181 28.71 4.80 5.64
C LYS A 181 27.89 3.59 6.08
N ALA A 182 27.22 3.69 7.24
CA ALA A 182 26.32 2.65 7.74
C ALA A 182 25.03 2.56 6.90
N GLY A 183 24.53 3.67 6.35
CA GLY A 183 23.42 3.67 5.39
C GLY A 183 23.74 2.95 4.08
N VAL A 184 24.91 3.19 3.47
CA VAL A 184 25.32 2.49 2.24
C VAL A 184 25.52 0.99 2.50
N LEU A 185 26.20 0.63 3.60
CA LEU A 185 26.37 -0.78 4.00
C LEU A 185 25.01 -1.44 4.31
N GLY A 186 24.11 -0.72 4.98
CA GLY A 186 22.77 -1.17 5.32
C GLY A 186 21.90 -1.41 4.09
N CYS A 187 21.92 -0.52 3.09
CA CYS A 187 21.25 -0.75 1.81
C CYS A 187 21.80 -2.02 1.14
N GLY A 188 23.12 -2.16 1.01
CA GLY A 188 23.73 -3.33 0.37
C GLY A 188 23.40 -4.65 1.08
N GLY A 189 23.48 -4.66 2.42
CA GLY A 189 23.18 -5.84 3.24
C GLY A 189 21.71 -6.26 3.17
N PHE A 190 20.77 -5.31 3.33
CA PHE A 190 19.34 -5.63 3.23
C PHE A 190 18.92 -5.96 1.79
N ALA A 191 19.47 -5.31 0.78
CA ALA A 191 19.22 -5.65 -0.63
C ALA A 191 19.66 -7.09 -0.94
N ALA A 192 20.84 -7.51 -0.48
CA ALA A 192 21.35 -8.86 -0.65
C ALA A 192 20.52 -9.89 0.14
N PHE A 193 20.11 -9.56 1.37
CA PHE A 193 19.24 -10.42 2.17
C PHE A 193 17.87 -10.61 1.52
N SER A 194 17.22 -9.53 1.08
CA SER A 194 15.94 -9.60 0.37
C SER A 194 16.05 -10.38 -0.95
N ALA A 195 17.13 -10.20 -1.72
CA ALA A 195 17.39 -10.99 -2.92
C ALA A 195 17.55 -12.49 -2.61
N ALA A 196 18.24 -12.85 -1.51
CA ALA A 196 18.45 -14.24 -1.12
C ALA A 196 17.16 -14.92 -0.62
N ILE A 197 16.32 -14.20 0.13
CA ILE A 197 14.99 -14.69 0.56
C ILE A 197 14.08 -14.89 -0.66
N GLU A 198 14.05 -13.93 -1.58
CA GLU A 198 13.23 -14.01 -2.80
C GLU A 198 13.71 -15.13 -3.75
N TYR A 199 15.01 -15.44 -3.76
CA TYR A 199 15.57 -16.59 -4.47
C TYR A 199 15.24 -17.93 -3.79
N TYR A 200 15.08 -17.96 -2.47
CA TYR A 200 14.74 -19.16 -1.71
C TYR A 200 13.24 -19.49 -1.73
N LEU A 201 12.38 -18.48 -1.80
CA LEU A 201 10.91 -18.62 -1.77
C LEU A 201 10.26 -18.78 -3.16
N ARG A 202 11.05 -18.86 -4.23
CA ARG A 202 10.60 -18.85 -5.63
C ARG A 202 10.91 -20.15 -6.38
#